data_AF-A0A3C2ED88-F1
#
_entry.id   AF-A0A3C2ED88-F1
#
_cell.length_a   1.000
_cell.length_b   1.000
_cell.length_c   1.000
_cell.angle_alpha   90.00
_cell.angle_beta   90.00
_cell.angle_gamma   90.00
#
_symmetry.space_group_name_H-M   'P 1'
#
loop_
_entity.id
_entity.type
_entity.pdbx_description
1 polymer ?
#
loop_
_entity_poly.entity_id
_entity_poly.type
_entity_poly.pdbx_seq_one_letter_code
_entity_poly.pdbx_strand_id
1 'polypeptide(L)'
;MIILKSFNLKNPNSDSYGNAIHLARSMANTFDKTYFDVFDDCPEVIRPRAASNTLNSIVQPNPTKGELNIVMENPFSGTIEMFDITGQLVYSNRCENIFEKTIHLNLNEGVFMLKITSISGESDIEKVIVTK
;
A
#
# COMPACT_ATOMS: atom_id res chain seq x y z
N MET A 1 27.62 -31.39 4.44
CA MET A 1 26.78 -31.56 5.65
C MET A 1 27.61 -31.29 6.92
N ILE A 2 28.16 -30.07 7.10
CA ILE A 2 29.01 -29.77 8.28
C ILE A 2 28.61 -28.45 8.97
N ILE A 3 27.99 -27.49 8.28
CA ILE A 3 27.76 -26.15 8.87
C ILE A 3 26.41 -26.03 9.60
N LEU A 4 25.37 -26.79 9.21
CA LEU A 4 24.05 -26.67 9.83
C LEU A 4 23.86 -27.46 11.13
N LYS A 5 24.77 -28.39 11.48
CA LYS A 5 24.66 -29.17 12.73
C LYS A 5 25.15 -28.42 13.98
N SER A 6 25.96 -27.37 13.80
CA SER A 6 26.58 -26.64 14.91
C SER A 6 25.72 -25.49 15.45
N PHE A 7 24.70 -25.07 14.69
CA PHE A 7 23.69 -24.14 15.17
C PHE A 7 22.47 -24.95 15.61
N ASN A 8 22.28 -25.07 16.92
CA ASN A 8 21.09 -25.68 17.54
C ASN A 8 19.87 -24.74 17.37
N LEU A 9 19.55 -24.38 16.12
CA LEU A 9 18.38 -23.61 15.76
C LEU A 9 17.25 -24.62 15.57
N LYS A 10 16.49 -24.87 16.65
CA LYS A 10 15.16 -25.47 16.52
C LYS A 10 14.32 -24.51 15.68
N ASN A 11 14.19 -24.82 14.39
CA ASN A 11 13.45 -24.05 13.39
C ASN A 11 14.11 -22.71 12.96
N PRO A 12 15.03 -22.72 11.98
CA PRO A 12 15.72 -21.52 11.49
C PRO A 12 14.89 -20.75 10.46
N ASN A 13 13.87 -20.02 10.91
CA ASN A 13 13.08 -19.14 10.04
C ASN A 13 13.88 -17.88 9.64
N SER A 14 13.93 -17.58 8.34
CA SER A 14 14.48 -16.32 7.79
C SER A 14 13.89 -15.06 8.43
N ASP A 15 12.64 -15.07 8.88
CA ASP A 15 12.03 -13.87 9.46
C ASP A 15 12.61 -13.53 10.85
N SER A 16 13.12 -14.53 11.58
CA SER A 16 13.69 -14.35 12.94
C SER A 16 15.21 -14.27 12.92
N TYR A 17 15.86 -14.93 11.96
CA TYR A 17 17.31 -15.05 11.88
C TYR A 17 17.89 -14.61 10.52
N GLY A 18 17.14 -13.79 9.78
CA GLY A 18 17.35 -13.50 8.36
C GLY A 18 18.78 -13.20 7.95
N ASN A 19 19.49 -12.33 8.67
CA ASN A 19 20.87 -11.99 8.32
C ASN A 19 21.82 -13.20 8.35
N ALA A 20 21.71 -14.03 9.39
CA ALA A 20 22.56 -15.22 9.52
C ALA A 20 22.14 -16.32 8.53
N ILE A 21 20.84 -16.48 8.31
CA ILE A 21 20.28 -17.48 7.39
C ILE A 21 20.58 -17.13 5.93
N HIS A 22 20.36 -15.89 5.50
CA HIS A 22 20.71 -15.45 4.14
C HIS A 22 22.22 -15.50 3.89
N LEU A 23 23.04 -15.16 4.89
CA LEU A 23 24.50 -15.29 4.77
C LEU A 23 24.93 -16.75 4.62
N ALA A 24 24.43 -17.63 5.50
CA ALA A 24 24.73 -19.06 5.43
C ALA A 24 24.25 -19.68 4.11
N ARG A 25 23.07 -19.30 3.60
CA ARG A 25 22.58 -19.71 2.28
C ARG A 25 23.47 -19.20 1.16
N SER A 26 23.90 -17.94 1.19
CA SER A 26 24.80 -17.37 0.18
C SER A 26 26.14 -18.08 0.15
N MET A 27 26.67 -18.45 1.32
CA MET A 27 27.91 -19.23 1.44
C MET A 27 27.73 -20.69 1.04
N ALA A 28 26.54 -21.28 1.25
CA ALA A 28 26.24 -22.65 0.80
C ALA A 28 26.04 -22.72 -0.72
N ASN A 29 25.45 -21.68 -1.32
CA ASN A 29 25.16 -21.61 -2.75
C ASN A 29 26.41 -21.63 -3.64
N THR A 30 27.59 -21.35 -3.09
CA THR A 30 28.85 -21.46 -3.82
C THR A 30 29.33 -22.91 -3.97
N PHE A 31 28.84 -23.83 -3.14
CA PHE A 31 29.24 -25.25 -3.13
C PHE A 31 28.10 -26.21 -3.50
N ASP A 32 26.85 -25.82 -3.26
CA ASP A 32 25.66 -26.63 -3.50
C ASP A 32 24.51 -25.76 -4.04
N LYS A 33 23.77 -26.24 -5.04
CA LYS A 33 22.62 -25.52 -5.66
C LYS A 33 21.29 -25.86 -5.00
N THR A 34 21.30 -26.53 -3.87
CA THR A 34 20.11 -26.84 -3.09
C THR A 34 19.34 -25.55 -2.76
N TYR A 35 18.07 -25.54 -3.14
CA TYR A 35 17.17 -24.41 -2.89
C TYR A 35 16.64 -24.49 -1.46
N PHE A 36 17.24 -23.71 -0.56
CA PHE A 36 16.98 -23.82 0.89
C PHE A 36 15.73 -23.07 1.37
N ASP A 37 15.11 -22.24 0.54
CA ASP A 37 13.94 -21.44 0.92
C ASP A 37 12.70 -22.31 1.19
N VAL A 38 12.66 -23.56 0.68
CA VAL A 38 11.57 -24.53 0.93
C VAL A 38 11.59 -25.07 2.37
N PHE A 39 12.69 -24.87 3.09
CA PHE A 39 12.85 -25.32 4.48
C PHE A 39 12.73 -24.17 5.49
N ASP A 40 12.23 -23.01 5.07
CA ASP A 40 11.78 -21.97 5.99
C ASP A 40 10.47 -22.43 6.64
N ASP A 41 10.56 -23.14 7.76
CA ASP A 41 9.43 -23.47 8.63
C ASP A 41 8.95 -22.21 9.38
N CYS A 42 8.66 -21.13 8.66
CA CYS A 42 8.06 -19.93 9.22
C CYS A 42 6.63 -20.28 9.66
N PRO A 43 6.28 -20.14 10.96
CA PRO A 43 4.89 -20.24 11.33
C PRO A 43 4.13 -19.13 10.61
N GLU A 44 3.16 -19.50 9.78
CA GLU A 44 2.21 -18.57 9.17
C GLU A 44 1.35 -17.93 10.26
N VAL A 45 1.91 -16.93 10.94
CA VAL A 45 1.11 -16.04 11.78
C VAL A 45 0.36 -15.14 10.82
N ILE A 46 -0.97 -15.22 10.81
CA ILE A 46 -1.82 -14.25 10.11
C ILE A 46 -1.50 -12.89 10.72
N ARG A 47 -0.59 -12.15 10.08
CA ARG A 47 -0.34 -10.75 10.40
C ARG A 47 -1.37 -9.97 9.58
N PRO A 48 -2.39 -9.35 10.20
CA PRO A 48 -3.20 -8.41 9.46
C PRO A 48 -2.26 -7.32 8.95
N ARG A 49 -2.04 -7.26 7.63
CA ARG A 49 -1.50 -6.05 6.99
C ARG A 49 -2.42 -4.93 7.43
N ALA A 50 -1.85 -3.90 8.08
CA ALA A 50 -2.49 -2.70 8.60
C ALA A 50 -4.02 -2.71 8.48
N ALA A 51 -4.72 -2.90 9.60
CA ALA A 51 -6.13 -2.54 9.67
C ALA A 51 -6.23 -1.05 9.33
N SER A 52 -6.48 -0.76 8.06
CA SER A 52 -6.81 0.57 7.61
C SER A 52 -8.16 0.89 8.25
N ASN A 53 -8.23 1.91 9.10
CA ASN A 53 -9.51 2.57 9.33
C ASN A 53 -9.89 3.21 7.99
N THR A 54 -10.53 2.43 7.13
CA THR A 54 -10.91 2.85 5.79
C THR A 54 -12.08 3.82 5.91
N LEU A 55 -11.86 5.06 5.48
CA LEU A 55 -12.96 5.93 5.09
C LEU A 55 -13.63 5.25 3.88
N ASN A 56 -14.88 4.81 4.05
CA ASN A 56 -15.62 4.20 2.94
C ASN A 56 -16.04 5.30 1.95
N SER A 57 -15.23 5.48 0.92
CA SER A 57 -15.47 6.40 -0.18
C SER A 57 -15.52 5.65 -1.52
N ILE A 58 -16.38 6.11 -2.43
CA ILE A 58 -16.49 5.56 -3.79
C ILE A 58 -16.13 6.68 -4.76
N VAL A 59 -15.10 6.46 -5.57
CA VAL A 59 -14.60 7.43 -6.56
C VAL A 59 -14.97 6.96 -7.96
N GLN A 60 -15.78 7.73 -8.67
CA GLN A 60 -16.31 7.34 -9.98
C GLN A 60 -16.52 8.54 -10.93
N PRO A 61 -16.39 8.37 -12.25
CA PRO A 61 -15.83 7.20 -12.92
C PRO A 61 -14.29 7.16 -12.79
N ASN A 62 -13.72 5.96 -12.91
CA ASN A 62 -12.28 5.76 -13.02
C ASN A 62 -12.01 4.67 -14.07
N PRO A 63 -11.44 4.97 -15.25
CA PRO A 63 -10.90 6.28 -15.68
C PRO A 63 -11.94 7.40 -15.83
N THR A 64 -11.49 8.66 -15.75
CA THR A 64 -12.31 9.88 -15.90
C THR A 64 -11.83 10.74 -17.08
N LYS A 65 -12.75 11.53 -17.65
CA LYS A 65 -12.46 12.58 -18.65
C LYS A 65 -12.17 13.97 -18.05
N GLY A 66 -11.84 14.01 -16.76
CA GLY A 66 -11.62 15.26 -16.02
C GLY A 66 -12.82 15.68 -15.18
N GLU A 67 -13.84 14.85 -15.05
CA GLU A 67 -14.93 15.03 -14.08
C GLU A 67 -15.08 13.74 -13.27
N LEU A 68 -14.93 13.84 -11.95
CA LEU A 68 -15.11 12.71 -11.05
C LEU A 68 -16.00 13.10 -9.89
N ASN A 69 -16.64 12.08 -9.34
CA ASN A 69 -17.54 12.16 -8.23
C ASN A 69 -17.03 11.27 -7.10
N ILE A 70 -17.06 11.82 -5.89
CA ILE A 70 -16.65 11.14 -4.66
C ILE A 70 -17.89 11.02 -3.79
N VAL A 71 -18.33 9.80 -3.55
CA VAL A 71 -19.49 9.49 -2.72
C VAL A 71 -19.00 8.91 -1.39
N MET A 72 -19.52 9.44 -0.29
CA MET A 72 -19.18 9.01 1.07
C MET A 72 -20.38 8.31 1.70
N GLU A 73 -20.17 7.20 2.40
CA GLU A 73 -21.25 6.49 3.11
C GLU A 73 -21.83 7.32 4.28
N ASN A 74 -20.99 8.14 4.92
CA ASN A 74 -21.33 8.98 6.06
C ASN A 74 -21.00 10.45 5.78
N PRO A 75 -21.60 11.42 6.51
CA PRO A 75 -21.24 12.82 6.34
C PRO A 75 -19.74 13.04 6.59
N PHE A 76 -19.06 13.55 5.57
CA PHE A 76 -17.63 13.78 5.56
C PHE A 76 -17.30 15.24 5.82
N SER A 77 -16.35 15.46 6.72
CA SER A 77 -15.69 16.75 6.93
C SER A 77 -14.18 16.53 6.90
N GLY A 78 -13.46 17.32 6.10
CA GLY A 78 -12.05 17.09 5.87
C GLY A 78 -11.52 17.77 4.61
N THR A 79 -10.43 17.22 4.07
CA THR A 79 -9.77 17.71 2.86
C THR A 79 -9.71 16.62 1.79
N ILE A 80 -9.92 17.02 0.55
CA ILE A 80 -9.77 16.19 -0.63
C ILE A 80 -8.65 16.82 -1.46
N GLU A 81 -7.59 16.06 -1.69
CA GLU A 81 -6.36 16.51 -2.34
C GLU A 81 -6.01 15.57 -3.49
N MET A 82 -5.48 16.13 -4.57
CA MET A 82 -4.98 15.33 -5.69
C MET A 82 -3.52 15.65 -5.95
N PHE A 83 -2.73 14.61 -6.12
CA PHE A 83 -1.32 14.68 -6.39
C PHE A 83 -0.99 14.01 -7.73
N ASP A 84 -0.02 14.54 -8.46
CA ASP A 84 0.56 13.82 -9.59
C ASP A 84 1.55 12.73 -9.11
N ILE A 85 2.12 11.97 -10.06
CA ILE A 85 3.09 10.91 -9.76
C ILE A 85 4.41 11.41 -9.16
N THR A 86 4.70 12.71 -9.26
CA THR A 86 5.88 13.34 -8.65
C THR A 86 5.61 13.80 -7.22
N GLY A 87 4.34 13.72 -6.77
CA GLY A 87 3.88 14.21 -5.48
C GLY A 87 3.50 15.69 -5.48
N GLN A 88 3.41 16.33 -6.65
CA GLN A 88 2.95 17.71 -6.74
C GLN A 88 1.44 17.78 -6.51
N LEU A 89 1.01 18.65 -5.60
CA LEU A 89 -0.40 18.93 -5.35
C LEU A 89 -1.00 19.69 -6.55
N VAL A 90 -2.00 19.10 -7.20
CA VAL A 90 -2.69 19.67 -8.38
C VAL A 90 -4.13 20.10 -8.08
N TYR A 91 -4.73 19.61 -7.00
CA TYR A 91 -6.05 20.01 -6.52
C TYR A 91 -6.12 19.91 -5.00
N SER A 92 -6.82 20.84 -4.35
CA SER A 92 -7.14 20.75 -2.92
C SER A 92 -8.47 21.43 -2.64
N ASN A 93 -9.33 20.76 -1.89
CA ASN A 93 -10.60 21.33 -1.44
C ASN A 93 -10.93 20.86 -0.02
N ARG A 94 -11.29 21.80 0.83
CA ARG A 94 -11.84 21.51 2.15
C ARG A 94 -13.35 21.41 2.06
N CYS A 95 -13.91 20.38 2.68
CA CYS A 95 -15.34 20.12 2.70
C CYS A 95 -15.82 19.98 4.15
N GLU A 96 -17.05 20.39 4.40
CA GLU A 96 -17.69 20.34 5.72
C GLU A 96 -19.08 19.73 5.56
N ASN A 97 -19.30 18.61 6.25
CA ASN A 97 -20.57 17.90 6.34
C ASN A 97 -21.23 17.59 4.97
N ILE A 98 -20.50 16.93 4.07
CA ILE A 98 -20.98 16.52 2.74
C ILE A 98 -21.11 15.00 2.61
N PHE A 99 -21.99 14.54 1.72
CA PHE A 99 -22.07 13.13 1.32
C PHE A 99 -21.47 12.87 -0.07
N GLU A 100 -21.34 13.92 -0.87
CA GLU A 100 -20.94 13.82 -2.27
C GLU A 100 -20.13 15.05 -2.67
N LYS A 101 -19.14 14.85 -3.55
CA LYS A 101 -18.36 15.92 -4.14
C LYS A 101 -18.03 15.63 -5.60
N THR A 102 -18.56 16.46 -6.49
CA THR A 102 -18.10 16.53 -7.87
C THR A 102 -16.88 17.43 -7.99
N ILE A 103 -15.86 16.95 -8.69
CA ILE A 103 -14.62 17.66 -8.97
C ILE A 103 -14.42 17.74 -10.48
N HIS A 104 -14.19 18.95 -10.97
CA HIS A 104 -13.77 19.21 -12.34
C HIS A 104 -12.27 19.46 -12.36
N LEU A 105 -11.54 18.58 -13.02
CA LEU A 105 -10.09 18.55 -13.14
C LEU A 105 -9.69 19.02 -14.54
N ASN A 106 -9.06 20.18 -14.61
CA ASN A 106 -8.42 20.65 -15.85
C ASN A 106 -6.97 20.14 -15.90
N LEU A 107 -6.80 18.81 -15.95
CA LEU A 107 -5.50 18.15 -15.91
C LEU A 107 -5.16 17.49 -17.25
N ASN A 108 -3.88 17.25 -17.48
CA ASN A 108 -3.43 16.42 -18.60
C ASN A 108 -3.75 14.94 -18.33
N GLU A 109 -3.74 14.14 -19.40
CA GLU A 109 -3.88 12.69 -19.27
C GLU A 109 -2.75 12.11 -18.42
N GLY A 110 -3.09 11.15 -17.57
CA GLY A 110 -2.12 10.57 -16.66
C GLY A 110 -2.73 9.89 -15.45
N VAL A 111 -1.85 9.50 -14.54
CA VAL A 111 -2.20 8.87 -13.27
C VAL A 111 -2.01 9.89 -12.15
N PHE A 112 -2.99 9.95 -11.26
CA PHE A 112 -3.02 10.84 -10.11
C PHE A 112 -3.38 10.05 -8.85
N MET A 113 -2.94 10.54 -7.70
CA MET A 113 -3.31 10.03 -6.38
C MET A 113 -4.31 10.98 -5.76
N LEU A 114 -5.53 10.51 -5.51
CA LEU A 114 -6.55 11.20 -4.76
C LEU A 114 -6.43 10.81 -3.29
N LYS A 115 -6.18 11.78 -2.43
CA LYS A 115 -6.11 11.61 -0.98
C LYS A 115 -7.30 12.29 -0.34
N ILE A 116 -8.07 11.53 0.44
CA ILE A 116 -9.22 12.00 1.20
C ILE A 116 -8.83 11.91 2.66
N THR A 117 -8.74 13.04 3.36
CA THR A 117 -8.36 13.09 4.77
C THR A 117 -9.49 13.68 5.59
N SER A 118 -10.05 12.89 6.50
CA SER A 118 -11.08 13.33 7.44
C SER A 118 -10.50 14.27 8.50
N ILE A 119 -11.37 15.01 9.19
CA ILE A 119 -10.98 15.85 10.31
C ILE A 119 -10.45 15.06 11.52
N SER A 120 -10.84 13.77 11.66
CA SER A 120 -10.31 12.86 12.68
C SER A 120 -8.89 12.36 12.35
N GLY A 121 -8.39 12.64 11.14
CA GLY A 121 -7.06 12.26 10.68
C GLY A 121 -7.00 10.92 9.94
N GLU A 122 -8.13 10.22 9.81
CA GLU A 122 -8.22 9.04 8.93
C GLU A 122 -8.06 9.49 7.48
N SER A 123 -7.33 8.72 6.68
CA SER A 123 -7.10 9.04 5.28
C SER A 123 -7.25 7.83 4.38
N ASP A 124 -7.87 8.04 3.24
CA ASP A 124 -7.97 7.08 2.15
C ASP A 124 -7.26 7.61 0.90
N ILE A 125 -6.63 6.71 0.14
CA ILE A 125 -5.83 7.05 -1.04
C ILE A 125 -6.28 6.19 -2.20
N GLU A 126 -6.79 6.85 -3.23
CA GLU A 126 -7.30 6.22 -4.44
C GLU A 126 -6.50 6.64 -5.67
N LYS A 127 -6.25 5.69 -6.58
CA LYS A 127 -5.54 5.97 -7.83
C LYS A 127 -6.54 6.36 -8.90
N VAL A 128 -6.44 7.58 -9.43
CA VAL A 128 -7.32 8.11 -10.47
C VAL A 128 -6.58 8.17 -11.81
N ILE A 129 -7.24 7.70 -12.87
CA ILE A 129 -6.71 7.74 -14.24
C ILE A 129 -7.51 8.76 -15.05
N VAL A 130 -6.83 9.74 -15.65
CA VAL A 130 -7.45 10.77 -16.51
C VAL A 130 -7.13 10.47 -17.98
N THR A 131 -8.15 10.40 -18.83
CA THR A 131 -8.07 10.14 -20.28
C THR A 131 -8.96 11.13 -21.04
N LYS A 132 -8.49 11.79 -22.11
CA LYS A 132 -9.32 12.71 -22.91
C LYS A 132 -10.11 11.97 -24.00
#